data_AF-A0A367CAY2-F1
#
_entry.id   AF-A0A367CAY2-F1
#
_cell.length_a   1.000
_cell.length_b   1.000
_cell.length_c   1.000
_cell.angle_alpha   90.00
_cell.angle_beta   90.00
_cell.angle_gamma   90.00
#
_symmetry.space_group_name_H-M   'P 1'
#
loop_
_entity.id
_entity.type
_entity.pdbx_description
1 polymer ?
#
loop_
_entity_poly.entity_id
_entity_poly.type
_entity_poly.pdbx_seq_one_letter_code
_entity_poly.pdbx_strand_id
1 'polypeptide(L)'
;MFEILKIFFVYIVSLNLSAFLGVGLLALFFQFKKRSLRNAQAKWSNYLQRIGPKGMVRRLYLSYMIALSALAILNYTFAFNQSIAYTITLLIAGIFHLSYKYQLNKSNLTNRFK
;
A
#
# COMPACT_ATOMS: atom_id res chain seq x y z
N MET A 1 -5.26 -28.87 9.32
CA MET A 1 -4.23 -28.66 8.28
C MET A 1 -4.76 -27.82 7.11
N PHE A 2 -5.95 -28.12 6.57
CA PHE A 2 -6.57 -27.36 5.47
C PHE A 2 -6.89 -25.88 5.82
N GLU A 3 -7.30 -25.60 7.07
CA GLU A 3 -7.57 -24.23 7.52
C GLU A 3 -6.32 -23.34 7.54
N ILE A 4 -5.18 -23.89 7.96
CA ILE A 4 -3.90 -23.18 7.99
C ILE A 4 -3.48 -22.81 6.56
N LEU A 5 -3.64 -23.75 5.61
CA LEU A 5 -3.41 -23.49 4.18
C LEU A 5 -4.33 -22.40 3.63
N LYS A 6 -5.62 -22.41 4.01
CA LYS A 6 -6.58 -21.36 3.62
C LYS A 6 -6.14 -19.99 4.13
N ILE A 7 -5.79 -19.87 5.42
CA ILE A 7 -5.34 -18.61 6.02
C ILE A 7 -4.07 -18.12 5.34
N PHE A 8 -3.11 -19.02 5.10
CA PHE A 8 -1.88 -18.69 4.40
C PHE A 8 -2.12 -18.18 2.98
N PHE A 9 -3.03 -18.83 2.23
CA PHE A 9 -3.41 -18.39 0.89
C PHE A 9 -4.06 -17.00 0.92
N VAL A 10 -4.98 -16.77 1.87
CA VAL A 10 -5.62 -15.46 2.08
C VAL A 10 -4.58 -14.38 2.36
N TYR A 11 -3.52 -14.69 3.11
CA TYR A 11 -2.43 -13.74 3.38
C TYR A 11 -1.69 -13.37 2.11
N ILE A 12 -1.24 -14.36 1.33
CA ILE A 12 -0.53 -14.11 0.07
C ILE A 12 -1.37 -13.26 -0.89
N VAL A 13 -2.64 -13.63 -1.06
CA VAL A 13 -3.55 -12.90 -1.93
C VAL A 13 -3.77 -11.48 -1.43
N SER A 14 -4.04 -11.30 -0.14
CA SER A 14 -4.31 -9.98 0.44
C SER A 14 -3.09 -9.04 0.37
N LEU A 15 -1.88 -9.56 0.59
CA LEU A 15 -0.64 -8.79 0.50
C LEU A 15 -0.35 -8.33 -0.94
N ASN A 16 -0.57 -9.19 -1.93
CA ASN A 16 -0.36 -8.82 -3.33
C ASN A 16 -1.49 -7.91 -3.86
N LEU A 17 -2.73 -8.20 -3.49
CA LEU A 17 -3.88 -7.41 -3.91
C LEU A 17 -3.85 -6.01 -3.30
N SER A 18 -3.44 -5.87 -2.03
CA SER A 18 -3.22 -4.55 -1.41
C SER A 18 -2.10 -3.75 -2.06
N ALA A 19 -1.04 -4.40 -2.58
CA ALA A 19 -0.02 -3.72 -3.36
C ALA A 19 -0.60 -3.13 -4.66
N PHE A 20 -1.39 -3.91 -5.40
CA PHE A 20 -2.07 -3.45 -6.60
C PHE A 20 -3.07 -2.32 -6.32
N LEU A 21 -3.96 -2.54 -5.35
CA LEU A 21 -4.96 -1.55 -4.93
C LEU A 21 -4.31 -0.29 -4.35
N GLY A 22 -3.21 -0.42 -3.62
CA GLY A 22 -2.47 0.72 -3.06
C GLY A 22 -1.89 1.62 -4.15
N VAL A 23 -1.33 1.05 -5.22
CA VAL A 23 -0.88 1.82 -6.39
C VAL A 23 -2.06 2.48 -7.09
N GLY A 24 -3.17 1.76 -7.28
CA GLY A 24 -4.40 2.31 -7.86
C GLY A 24 -4.97 3.48 -7.06
N LEU A 25 -5.02 3.37 -5.73
CA LEU A 25 -5.52 4.39 -4.82
C LEU A 25 -4.60 5.63 -4.83
N LEU A 26 -3.28 5.43 -4.89
CA LEU A 26 -2.33 6.53 -5.05
C LEU A 26 -2.48 7.23 -6.40
N ALA A 27 -2.67 6.48 -7.49
CA ALA A 27 -2.89 7.03 -8.82
C ALA A 27 -4.17 7.85 -8.90
N LEU A 28 -5.28 7.35 -8.34
CA LEU A 28 -6.54 8.08 -8.21
C LEU A 28 -6.35 9.37 -7.41
N PHE A 29 -5.68 9.30 -6.25
CA PHE A 29 -5.37 10.47 -5.45
C PHE A 29 -4.61 11.54 -6.26
N PHE A 30 -3.64 11.14 -7.07
CA PHE A 30 -2.94 12.07 -7.96
C PHE A 30 -3.79 12.62 -9.09
N GLN A 31 -4.66 11.82 -9.70
CA GLN A 31 -5.58 12.31 -10.72
C GLN A 31 -6.54 13.36 -10.14
N PHE A 32 -7.13 13.10 -8.97
CA PHE A 32 -7.99 14.07 -8.28
C PHE A 32 -7.23 15.35 -7.94
N LYS A 33 -6.01 15.21 -7.41
CA LYS A 33 -5.18 16.37 -7.06
C LYS A 33 -4.77 17.19 -8.28
N LYS A 34 -4.40 16.52 -9.38
CA LYS A 34 -4.08 17.16 -10.66
C LYS A 34 -5.28 17.92 -11.21
N ARG A 35 -6.48 17.33 -11.15
CA ARG A 35 -7.74 17.96 -11.61
C ARG A 35 -8.14 19.17 -10.76
N SER A 36 -7.87 19.14 -9.46
CA SER A 36 -8.12 20.26 -8.54
C SER A 36 -7.18 21.46 -8.80
N LEU A 37 -5.99 21.22 -9.37
CA LEU A 37 -5.02 22.26 -9.70
C LEU A 37 -5.35 22.91 -11.06
N ARG A 38 -6.20 23.94 -11.03
CA ARG A 38 -6.71 24.69 -12.20
C ARG A 38 -5.63 25.25 -13.16
N ASN A 39 -4.44 25.60 -12.67
CA ASN A 39 -3.28 26.03 -13.49
C ASN A 39 -2.18 24.96 -13.45
N ALA A 40 -2.41 23.90 -14.22
CA ALA A 40 -1.99 22.54 -13.89
C ALA A 40 -0.49 22.25 -13.98
N GLN A 41 0.23 22.73 -15.00
CA GLN A 41 1.60 22.22 -15.25
C GLN A 41 2.61 22.65 -14.16
N ALA A 42 2.72 23.96 -13.91
CA ALA A 42 3.71 24.52 -13.00
C ALA A 42 3.39 24.19 -11.53
N LYS A 43 2.11 24.28 -11.12
CA LYS A 43 1.69 23.93 -9.76
C LYS A 43 1.82 22.44 -9.48
N TRP A 44 1.59 21.59 -10.48
CA TRP A 44 1.78 20.14 -10.35
C TRP A 44 3.26 19.77 -10.24
N SER A 45 4.12 20.38 -11.08
CA SER A 45 5.58 20.20 -10.98
C SER A 45 6.10 20.61 -9.61
N ASN A 46 5.72 21.80 -9.13
CA ASN A 46 6.08 22.27 -7.78
C ASN A 46 5.56 21.36 -6.68
N TYR A 47 4.37 20.78 -6.84
CA TYR A 47 3.83 19.81 -5.88
C TYR A 47 4.66 18.53 -5.83
N LEU A 48 5.01 17.95 -6.99
CA LEU A 48 5.83 16.75 -7.07
C LEU A 48 7.24 16.97 -6.52
N GLN A 49 7.87 18.12 -6.85
CA GLN A 49 9.16 18.51 -6.27
C GLN A 49 9.07 18.66 -4.75
N ARG A 50 8.03 19.32 -4.22
CA ARG A 50 7.84 19.51 -2.78
C ARG A 50 7.65 18.20 -2.02
N ILE A 51 7.00 17.21 -2.63
CA ILE A 51 6.85 15.88 -2.03
C ILE A 51 8.20 15.16 -2.04
N GLY A 52 8.88 15.24 -3.18
CA GLY A 52 10.11 14.51 -3.44
C GLY A 52 9.94 12.98 -3.34
N PRO A 53 11.06 12.25 -3.42
CA PRO A 53 11.05 10.80 -3.43
C PRO A 53 10.59 10.19 -2.09
N LYS A 54 11.07 10.75 -0.97
CA LYS A 54 10.69 10.27 0.38
C LYS A 54 9.19 10.45 0.64
N GLY A 55 8.62 11.58 0.22
CA GLY A 55 7.19 11.82 0.36
C GLY A 55 6.34 10.93 -0.53
N MET A 56 6.84 10.57 -1.71
CA MET A 56 6.18 9.65 -2.64
C MET A 56 6.08 8.25 -2.04
N VAL A 57 7.20 7.73 -1.50
CA VAL A 57 7.25 6.43 -0.83
C VAL A 57 6.33 6.41 0.40
N ARG A 58 6.32 7.47 1.21
CA ARG A 58 5.42 7.55 2.37
C ARG A 58 3.94 7.47 1.97
N ARG A 59 3.56 8.10 0.86
CA ARG A 59 2.17 8.05 0.36
C ARG A 59 1.84 6.69 -0.23
N LEU A 60 2.78 6.06 -0.92
CA LEU A 60 2.62 4.68 -1.37
C LEU A 60 2.40 3.73 -0.18
N TYR A 61 3.17 3.90 0.90
CA TYR A 61 2.99 3.15 2.15
C TYR A 61 1.60 3.37 2.75
N LEU A 62 1.15 4.62 2.84
CA LEU A 62 -0.19 4.95 3.33
C LEU A 62 -1.28 4.33 2.46
N SER A 63 -1.20 4.45 1.14
CA SER A 63 -2.18 3.88 0.22
C SER A 63 -2.23 2.34 0.31
N TYR A 64 -1.07 1.70 0.44
CA TYR A 64 -0.97 0.26 0.68
C TYR A 64 -1.65 -0.13 1.99
N MET A 65 -1.34 0.56 3.10
CA MET A 65 -1.93 0.24 4.40
C MET A 65 -3.44 0.47 4.42
N ILE A 66 -3.95 1.50 3.73
CA ILE A 66 -5.39 1.71 3.58
C ILE A 66 -6.04 0.53 2.84
N ALA A 67 -5.45 0.11 1.72
CA ALA A 67 -5.96 -1.02 0.94
C ALA A 67 -5.89 -2.35 1.73
N LEU A 68 -4.80 -2.57 2.45
CA LEU A 68 -4.63 -3.75 3.29
C LEU A 68 -5.62 -3.76 4.46
N SER A 69 -5.86 -2.63 5.11
CA SER A 69 -6.85 -2.53 6.18
C SER A 69 -8.27 -2.83 5.67
N ALA A 70 -8.63 -2.32 4.49
CA ALA A 70 -9.92 -2.66 3.86
C ALA A 70 -10.03 -4.17 3.59
N LEU A 71 -8.98 -4.79 3.04
CA LEU A 71 -8.94 -6.23 2.83
C LEU A 71 -8.95 -7.03 4.14
N ALA A 72 -8.31 -6.54 5.19
CA ALA A 72 -8.30 -7.19 6.50
C ALA A 72 -9.70 -7.19 7.12
N ILE A 73 -10.45 -6.08 7.01
CA ILE A 73 -11.85 -5.99 7.46
C ILE A 73 -12.74 -6.95 6.67
N LEU A 74 -12.56 -7.07 5.36
CA LEU A 74 -13.30 -8.04 4.57
C LEU A 74 -12.97 -9.48 5.00
N ASN A 75 -11.69 -9.80 5.11
CA ASN A 75 -11.25 -11.15 5.47
C ASN A 75 -11.60 -11.52 6.92
N TYR A 76 -11.74 -10.56 7.84
CA TYR A 76 -12.23 -10.79 9.20
C TYR A 76 -13.54 -11.59 9.18
N THR A 77 -14.50 -11.16 8.38
CA THR A 77 -15.82 -11.81 8.28
C THR A 77 -15.79 -13.03 7.36
N PHE A 78 -15.15 -12.95 6.19
CA PHE A 78 -15.26 -13.99 5.15
C PHE A 78 -14.27 -15.16 5.30
N ALA A 79 -13.07 -14.91 5.81
CA ALA A 79 -11.98 -15.88 5.79
C ALA A 79 -11.51 -16.28 7.19
N PHE A 80 -11.56 -15.35 8.15
CA PHE A 80 -11.01 -15.52 9.49
C PHE A 80 -12.07 -15.83 10.55
N ASN A 81 -13.34 -15.98 10.18
CA ASN A 81 -14.43 -16.32 11.09
C ASN A 81 -14.44 -15.43 12.34
N GLN A 82 -14.32 -14.11 12.15
CA GLN A 82 -14.28 -13.11 13.21
C GLN A 82 -13.08 -13.22 14.17
N SER A 83 -12.01 -13.91 13.75
CA SER A 83 -10.75 -13.94 14.49
C SER A 83 -10.00 -12.62 14.34
N ILE A 84 -9.97 -11.86 15.44
CA ILE A 84 -9.16 -10.64 15.56
C ILE A 84 -7.67 -10.97 15.41
N ALA A 85 -7.22 -12.12 15.94
CA ALA A 85 -5.83 -12.54 15.86
C ALA A 85 -5.34 -12.63 14.41
N TYR A 86 -6.05 -13.34 13.53
CA TYR A 86 -5.65 -13.47 12.13
C TYR A 86 -5.71 -12.15 11.36
N THR A 87 -6.59 -11.24 11.77
CA THR A 87 -6.71 -9.91 11.16
C THR A 87 -5.52 -9.04 11.54
N ILE A 88 -5.16 -9.00 12.82
CA ILE A 88 -3.98 -8.27 13.31
C ILE A 88 -2.70 -8.84 12.69
N THR A 89 -2.57 -10.16 12.65
CA THR A 89 -1.39 -10.82 12.07
C THR A 89 -1.27 -10.52 10.57
N LEU A 90 -2.36 -10.41 9.81
CA LEU A 90 -2.32 -9.97 8.42
C LEU A 90 -1.79 -8.53 8.28
N LEU A 91 -2.22 -7.61 9.15
CA LEU A 91 -1.73 -6.23 9.14
C LEU A 91 -0.23 -6.17 9.47
N ILE A 92 0.20 -6.91 10.49
CA ILE A 92 1.62 -7.03 10.86
C ILE A 92 2.43 -7.60 9.70
N ALA A 93 1.96 -8.69 9.08
CA ALA A 93 2.60 -9.28 7.91
C ALA A 93 2.71 -8.28 6.76
N GLY A 94 1.71 -7.43 6.56
CA GLY A 94 1.76 -6.34 5.58
C GLY A 94 2.83 -5.29 5.86
N ILE A 95 2.95 -4.86 7.13
CA ILE A 95 3.99 -3.92 7.56
C ILE A 95 5.38 -4.52 7.31
N PHE A 96 5.60 -5.79 7.68
CA PHE A 96 6.86 -6.48 7.46
C PHE A 96 7.17 -6.67 5.97
N HIS A 97 6.22 -7.17 5.19
CA HIS A 97 6.37 -7.38 3.75
C HIS A 97 6.77 -6.09 3.03
N LEU A 98 6.10 -4.98 3.35
CA LEU A 98 6.39 -3.69 2.71
C LEU A 98 7.72 -3.10 3.20
N SER A 99 8.01 -3.18 4.49
CA SER A 99 9.27 -2.70 5.07
C SER A 99 10.49 -3.46 4.52
N TYR A 100 10.36 -4.77 4.39
CA TYR A 100 11.38 -5.64 3.81
C TYR A 100 11.62 -5.31 2.34
N LYS A 101 10.54 -5.18 1.53
CA LYS A 101 10.65 -4.75 0.12
C LYS A 101 11.27 -3.36 -0.03
N TYR A 102 10.98 -2.44 0.89
CA TYR A 102 11.59 -1.12 0.90
C TYR A 102 13.09 -1.18 1.20
N GLN A 103 13.51 -1.96 2.21
CA GLN A 103 14.93 -2.12 2.53
C GLN A 103 15.71 -2.74 1.38
N LEU A 104 15.18 -3.79 0.75
CA LEU A 104 15.80 -4.42 -0.43
C LEU A 104 15.98 -3.45 -1.60
N ASN A 105 15.00 -2.57 -1.83
CA ASN A 105 15.03 -1.61 -2.94
C ASN A 105 15.60 -0.24 -2.56
N LYS A 106 16.10 -0.06 -1.34
CA LYS A 106 16.56 1.24 -0.85
C LYS A 106 17.72 1.80 -1.69
N SER A 107 18.65 0.95 -2.11
CA SER A 107 19.77 1.33 -3.00
C SER A 107 19.26 1.78 -4.37
N ASN A 108 18.34 1.02 -4.96
CA ASN A 108 17.72 1.32 -6.26
C ASN A 108 16.87 2.58 -6.24
N LEU A 109 16.13 2.81 -5.15
CA LEU A 109 15.35 4.02 -4.95
C LEU A 109 16.27 5.24 -4.82
N THR A 110 17.34 5.14 -4.03
CA THR A 110 18.32 6.24 -3.89
C THR A 110 18.95 6.63 -5.23
N ASN A 111 19.24 5.65 -6.10
CA ASN A 111 19.86 5.91 -7.41
C ASN A 111 18.88 6.44 -8.47
N ARG A 112 17.57 6.11 -8.41
CA ARG A 112 16.56 6.65 -9.36
C ARG A 112 16.13 8.07 -9.05
N PHE A 113 16.45 8.58 -7.87
CA PHE A 113 16.07 9.90 -7.40
C PHE A 113 17.27 10.83 -7.14
N LYS A 114 18.48 10.40 -7.53
CA LYS A 114 19.62 11.28 -7.80
C LYS A 114 19.45 11.88 -9.18
#